data_AF-A0A800BVJ0-F1
#
_entry.id   AF-A0A800BVJ0-F1
#
_cell.length_a   1.000
_cell.length_b   1.000
_cell.length_c   1.000
_cell.angle_alpha   90.00
_cell.angle_beta   90.00
_cell.angle_gamma   90.00
#
_symmetry.space_group_name_H-M   'P 1'
#
loop_
_entity.id
_entity.type
_entity.pdbx_description
1 polymer ?
#
loop_
_entity_poly.entity_id
_entity_poly.type
_entity_poly.pdbx_seq_one_letter_code
_entity_poly.pdbx_strand_id
1 'polypeptide(L)'
;MIRYLLVWIFTLSIGGYAMAQPAQATTEISAPFSQNDLYEAFNRKMFAFNLALHHSVGKPIVTAYDALPSPMRSGIRNFVTNLGTPLTVVHDLLQGKGEKAVTDFMRFV
;
A
#
# COMPACT_ATOMS: atom_id res chain seq x y z
N MET A 1 2.08 -14.78 35.67
CA MET A 1 1.94 -15.60 34.44
C MET A 1 0.84 -15.12 33.48
N ILE A 2 -0.30 -14.60 33.97
CA ILE A 2 -1.43 -14.15 33.11
C ILE A 2 -1.12 -12.94 32.20
N ARG A 3 -0.16 -12.07 32.58
CA ARG A 3 0.21 -10.88 31.80
C ARG A 3 0.93 -11.15 30.48
N TYR A 4 1.60 -12.30 30.36
CA TYR A 4 2.25 -12.72 29.11
C TYR A 4 1.29 -13.48 28.19
N LEU A 5 0.22 -14.07 28.74
CA LEU A 5 -0.75 -14.87 27.99
C LEU A 5 -1.63 -14.01 27.06
N LEU A 6 -1.99 -12.79 27.46
CA LEU A 6 -2.75 -11.85 26.63
C LEU A 6 -1.93 -11.28 25.45
N VAL A 7 -0.61 -11.12 25.63
CA VAL A 7 0.28 -10.65 24.55
C VAL A 7 0.43 -11.73 23.47
N TRP A 8 0.50 -13.01 23.86
CA TRP A 8 0.58 -14.12 22.91
C TRP A 8 -0.69 -14.34 22.08
N ILE A 9 -1.89 -14.12 22.66
CA ILE A 9 -3.17 -14.20 21.93
C ILE A 9 -3.29 -13.05 20.91
N PHE A 10 -2.72 -11.88 21.21
CA PHE A 10 -2.72 -10.73 20.30
C PHE A 10 -1.72 -10.89 19.14
N THR A 11 -0.56 -11.50 19.39
CA THR A 11 0.44 -11.79 18.34
C THR A 11 0.05 -12.95 17.42
N LEU A 12 -0.77 -13.89 17.88
CA LEU A 12 -1.27 -14.98 17.03
C LEU A 12 -2.30 -14.50 15.97
N SER A 13 -2.83 -13.29 16.10
CA SER A 13 -3.76 -12.69 15.14
C SER A 13 -3.05 -11.93 14.00
N ILE A 14 -1.73 -11.69 14.11
CA ILE A 14 -0.96 -10.88 13.13
C ILE A 14 0.17 -11.69 12.45
N GLY A 15 0.51 -12.88 12.97
CA GLY A 15 1.56 -13.75 12.41
C GLY A 15 1.21 -14.54 11.14
N GLY A 16 0.14 -14.19 10.42
CA GLY A 16 -0.37 -14.99 9.29
C GLY A 16 0.08 -14.56 7.89
N TYR A 17 0.83 -13.46 7.73
CA TYR A 17 1.12 -12.92 6.38
C TYR A 17 2.59 -12.58 6.19
N ALA A 18 3.45 -13.59 6.08
CA ALA A 18 4.72 -13.45 5.40
C ALA A 18 5.06 -14.74 4.62
N MET A 19 4.99 -14.61 3.29
CA MET A 19 5.76 -15.37 2.30
C MET A 19 5.60 -16.90 2.30
N ALA A 20 4.62 -17.38 1.52
CA ALA A 20 4.79 -18.57 0.72
C ALA A 20 4.65 -18.15 -0.75
N GLN A 21 5.72 -18.35 -1.53
CA GLN A 21 5.65 -18.34 -2.98
C GLN A 21 5.04 -19.69 -3.39
N PRO A 22 3.81 -19.77 -3.93
CA PRO A 22 3.34 -21.04 -4.45
C PRO A 22 4.03 -21.26 -5.80
N ALA A 23 4.88 -22.28 -5.83
CA ALA A 23 5.16 -23.01 -7.05
C ALA A 23 3.83 -23.33 -7.76
N GLN A 24 3.82 -23.15 -9.09
CA GLN A 24 2.69 -23.54 -9.92
C GLN A 24 2.36 -25.03 -9.68
N ALA A 25 1.16 -25.30 -9.18
CA ALA A 25 0.49 -26.59 -9.30
C ALA A 25 -0.99 -26.34 -9.59
N THR A 26 -1.37 -26.70 -10.81
CA THR A 26 -2.70 -26.63 -11.41
C THR A 26 -3.74 -27.43 -10.64
N THR A 27 -4.79 -26.79 -10.13
CA THR A 27 -6.13 -27.39 -9.99
C THR A 27 -7.15 -26.27 -10.04
N GLU A 28 -7.98 -26.27 -11.07
CA GLU A 28 -9.05 -25.31 -11.28
C GLU A 28 -10.07 -25.38 -10.12
N ILE A 29 -10.27 -24.26 -9.45
CA ILE A 29 -11.58 -23.93 -8.88
C ILE A 29 -11.96 -22.60 -9.51
N SER A 30 -12.55 -22.67 -10.70
CA SER A 30 -13.40 -21.60 -11.21
C SER A 30 -14.64 -21.52 -10.31
N ALA A 31 -14.47 -20.97 -9.10
CA ALA A 31 -15.60 -20.38 -8.43
C ALA A 31 -16.10 -19.30 -9.40
N PRO A 32 -17.38 -19.32 -9.83
CA PRO A 32 -17.91 -18.13 -10.45
C PRO A 32 -17.80 -17.08 -9.36
N PHE A 33 -16.81 -16.19 -9.44
CA PHE A 33 -16.95 -14.89 -8.82
C PHE A 33 -18.30 -14.42 -9.33
N SER A 34 -19.29 -14.33 -8.44
CA SER A 34 -20.58 -13.77 -8.79
C SER A 34 -20.26 -12.37 -9.31
N GLN A 35 -20.16 -12.27 -10.63
CA GLN A 35 -19.73 -11.12 -11.40
C GLN A 35 -20.84 -10.07 -11.45
N ASN A 36 -21.77 -10.13 -10.50
CA ASN A 36 -22.82 -9.18 -10.25
C ASN A 36 -22.36 -8.28 -9.10
N ASP A 37 -21.49 -7.33 -9.42
CA ASP A 37 -21.32 -6.16 -8.56
C ASP A 37 -22.64 -5.38 -8.61
N LEU A 38 -23.39 -5.39 -7.51
CA LEU A 38 -24.68 -4.68 -7.40
C LEU A 38 -24.56 -3.19 -7.73
N TYR A 39 -23.35 -2.62 -7.61
CA TYR A 39 -23.05 -1.23 -7.91
C TYR A 39 -22.27 -1.06 -9.21
N GLU A 40 -22.23 -2.05 -10.10
CA GLU A 40 -21.49 -2.01 -11.36
C GLU A 40 -21.83 -0.76 -12.19
N ALA A 41 -23.11 -0.41 -12.33
CA ALA A 41 -23.54 0.76 -13.09
C ALA A 41 -23.02 2.07 -12.49
N PHE A 42 -22.89 2.15 -11.16
CA PHE A 42 -22.33 3.31 -10.47
C PHE A 42 -20.81 3.33 -10.59
N ASN A 43 -20.14 2.20 -10.30
CA ASN A 43 -18.69 2.06 -10.38
C ASN A 43 -18.17 2.35 -11.79
N ARG A 44 -18.86 1.89 -12.83
CA ARG A 44 -18.51 2.20 -14.23
C ARG A 44 -18.66 3.67 -14.56
N LYS A 45 -19.70 4.35 -14.05
CA LYS A 45 -19.89 5.80 -14.25
C LYS A 45 -18.80 6.60 -13.54
N MET A 46 -18.51 6.28 -12.29
CA MET A 46 -17.42 6.90 -11.54
C MET A 46 -16.06 6.63 -12.19
N PHE A 47 -15.84 5.41 -12.67
CA PHE A 47 -14.64 5.06 -13.42
C PHE A 47 -14.53 5.88 -14.71
N ALA A 48 -15.61 5.99 -15.50
CA ALA A 48 -15.61 6.80 -16.72
C ALA A 48 -15.34 8.29 -16.44
N PHE A 49 -15.89 8.83 -15.36
CA PHE A 49 -15.60 10.19 -14.90
C PHE A 49 -14.12 10.35 -14.51
N ASN A 50 -13.60 9.44 -13.68
CA ASN A 50 -12.18 9.44 -13.27
C ASN A 50 -11.26 9.28 -14.48
N LEU A 51 -11.65 8.48 -15.47
CA LEU A 51 -10.93 8.31 -16.71
C LEU A 51 -10.93 9.61 -17.52
N ALA A 52 -12.08 10.27 -17.67
CA ALA A 52 -12.16 11.57 -18.36
C ALA A 52 -11.31 12.64 -17.66
N LEU A 53 -11.31 12.68 -16.33
CA LEU A 53 -10.44 13.56 -15.54
C LEU A 53 -8.96 13.19 -15.70
N HIS A 54 -8.64 11.90 -15.73
CA HIS A 54 -7.28 11.45 -15.98
C HIS A 54 -6.81 11.88 -17.37
N HIS A 55 -7.62 11.74 -18.41
CA HIS A 55 -7.25 12.19 -19.74
C HIS A 55 -7.11 13.72 -19.86
N SER A 56 -7.99 14.47 -19.18
CA SER A 56 -8.03 15.94 -19.27
C SER A 56 -7.00 16.64 -18.38
N VAL A 57 -6.72 16.09 -17.20
CA VAL A 57 -5.92 16.73 -16.15
C VAL A 57 -4.76 15.84 -15.70
N GLY A 58 -5.02 14.55 -15.46
CA GLY A 58 -3.98 13.62 -14.98
C GLY A 58 -2.81 13.45 -15.97
N LYS A 59 -3.12 13.14 -17.23
CA LYS A 59 -2.16 12.91 -18.31
C LYS A 59 -1.26 14.11 -18.60
N PRO A 60 -1.77 15.35 -18.75
CA PRO A 60 -0.89 16.50 -18.94
C PRO A 60 0.00 16.77 -17.72
N ILE A 61 -0.49 16.56 -16.49
CA ILE A 61 0.33 16.71 -15.27
C ILE A 61 1.47 15.68 -15.25
N VAL A 62 1.20 14.41 -15.53
CA VAL A 62 2.24 13.37 -15.59
C VAL A 62 3.26 13.69 -16.67
N THR A 63 2.80 14.12 -17.85
CA THR A 63 3.70 14.50 -18.95
C THR A 63 4.59 15.70 -18.57
N ALA A 64 4.04 16.70 -17.87
CA ALA A 64 4.81 17.83 -17.36
C ALA A 64 5.82 17.42 -16.26
N TYR A 65 5.44 16.49 -15.39
CA TYR A 65 6.35 15.91 -14.40
C TYR A 65 7.49 15.11 -15.07
N ASP A 66 7.18 14.34 -16.12
CA ASP A 66 8.18 13.55 -16.85
C ASP A 66 9.15 14.38 -17.68
N ALA A 67 8.76 15.61 -18.04
CA ALA A 67 9.65 16.58 -18.66
C ALA A 67 10.73 17.11 -17.70
N LEU A 68 10.59 16.90 -16.38
CA LEU A 68 11.57 17.36 -15.41
C LEU A 68 12.88 16.54 -15.47
N PRO A 69 14.05 17.15 -15.21
CA PRO A 69 15.32 16.44 -15.08
C PRO A 69 15.27 15.38 -13.97
N SER A 70 15.99 14.26 -14.17
CA SER A 70 16.11 13.18 -13.18
C SER A 70 16.40 13.65 -11.74
N PRO A 71 17.31 14.62 -11.46
CA PRO A 71 17.56 15.04 -10.09
C PRO A 71 16.35 15.68 -9.41
N MET A 72 15.54 16.45 -10.15
CA MET A 72 14.31 17.06 -9.59
C MET A 72 13.23 16.01 -9.33
N ARG A 73 13.03 15.07 -10.26
CA ARG A 73 12.09 13.95 -10.06
C ARG A 73 12.47 13.09 -8.86
N SER A 74 13.75 12.73 -8.73
CA SER A 74 14.26 11.98 -7.59
C SER A 74 14.11 12.75 -6.28
N GLY A 75 14.38 14.07 -6.26
CA GLY A 75 14.17 14.90 -5.08
C GLY A 75 12.71 14.93 -4.61
N ILE A 76 11.77 15.14 -5.54
CA ILE A 76 10.33 15.12 -5.24
C ILE A 76 9.89 13.74 -4.76
N ARG A 77 10.34 12.67 -5.43
CA ARG A 77 10.03 11.29 -5.04
C ARG A 77 10.54 10.97 -3.64
N ASN A 78 11.77 11.36 -3.33
CA ASN A 78 12.36 11.13 -2.00
C ASN A 78 11.61 11.91 -0.93
N PHE A 79 11.27 13.18 -1.19
CA PHE A 79 10.49 14.00 -0.27
C PHE A 79 9.12 13.41 0.02
N VAL A 80 8.33 13.08 -1.02
CA VAL A 80 6.99 12.49 -0.85
C VAL A 80 7.05 11.13 -0.17
N THR A 81 8.06 10.31 -0.48
CA THR A 81 8.26 9.01 0.19
C THR A 81 8.56 9.19 1.67
N ASN A 82 9.33 10.22 2.04
CA ASN A 82 9.67 10.49 3.44
C ASN A 82 8.52 11.10 4.25
N LEU A 83 7.53 11.77 3.64
CA LEU A 83 6.40 12.37 4.35
C LEU A 83 5.52 11.35 5.09
N GLY A 84 5.42 10.12 4.59
CA GLY A 84 4.66 9.04 5.22
C GLY A 84 5.42 8.31 6.33
N THR A 85 6.71 8.57 6.45
CA THR A 85 7.61 7.86 7.37
C THR A 85 7.29 8.10 8.85
N PRO A 86 6.93 9.32 9.33
CA PRO A 86 6.58 9.53 10.74
C PRO A 86 5.39 8.69 11.22
N LEU A 87 4.35 8.55 10.38
CA LEU A 87 3.20 7.70 10.69
C LEU A 87 3.58 6.22 10.71
N THR A 88 4.49 5.80 9.82
CA THR A 88 5.01 4.43 9.76
C THR A 88 5.86 4.11 10.99
N VAL A 89 6.72 5.04 11.44
CA VAL A 89 7.51 4.92 12.69
C VAL A 89 6.59 4.75 13.90
N VAL A 90 5.52 5.55 14.01
CA VAL A 90 4.53 5.39 15.09
C VAL A 90 3.87 4.02 15.03
N HIS A 91 3.46 3.56 13.84
CA HIS A 91 2.86 2.25 13.65
C HIS A 91 3.81 1.11 14.04
N ASP A 92 5.08 1.17 13.62
CA ASP A 92 6.10 0.17 13.91
C ASP A 92 6.48 0.14 15.39
N LEU A 93 6.51 1.30 16.06
CA LEU A 93 6.68 1.37 17.52
C LEU A 93 5.51 0.72 18.25
N LEU A 94 4.27 1.00 17.83
CA LEU A 94 3.08 0.38 18.41
C LEU A 94 3.01 -1.13 18.14
N GLN A 95 3.62 -1.60 17.05
CA GLN A 95 3.76 -3.03 16.73
C GLN A 95 4.96 -3.70 17.39
N GLY A 96 5.76 -2.97 18.20
CA GLY A 96 6.95 -3.49 18.86
C GLY A 96 8.14 -3.74 17.93
N LYS A 97 8.12 -3.22 16.70
CA LYS A 97 9.18 -3.36 15.69
C LYS A 97 10.19 -2.21 15.81
N GLY A 98 10.86 -2.13 16.96
CA GLY A 98 11.78 -1.03 17.27
C GLY A 98 12.90 -0.82 16.24
N GLU A 99 13.47 -1.89 15.70
CA GLU A 99 14.54 -1.81 14.69
C GLU A 99 14.06 -1.18 13.37
N LYS A 100 12.84 -1.48 12.94
CA LYS A 100 12.23 -0.88 11.74
C LYS A 100 11.88 0.59 11.97
N ALA A 101 11.31 0.90 13.15
CA ALA A 101 11.03 2.28 13.54
C ALA A 101 12.30 3.15 13.53
N VAL A 102 13.44 2.64 14.02
CA VAL A 102 14.72 3.37 13.98
C VAL A 102 15.22 3.52 12.54
N THR A 103 15.16 2.47 11.73
CA THR A 103 15.59 2.51 10.32
C THR A 103 14.78 3.54 9.53
N ASP A 104 13.47 3.57 9.71
CA ASP A 104 12.59 4.51 9.03
C ASP A 104 12.77 5.93 9.58
N PHE A 105 12.97 6.10 10.88
CA PHE A 105 13.32 7.41 11.46
C PHE A 105 14.63 7.98 10.87
N MET A 106 15.66 7.14 10.69
CA MET A 106 16.92 7.53 10.06
C MET A 106 16.80 7.85 8.56
N ARG A 107 15.72 7.42 7.89
CA ARG A 107 15.42 7.80 6.50
C ARG A 107 14.71 9.14 6.39
N PHE A 108 14.09 9.59 7.48
CA PHE A 108 13.37 10.85 7.58
C PHE A 108 14.27 12.04 7.95
N VAL A 109 15.22 11.83 8.87
CA VAL A 109 16.23 12.82 9.31
C VAL A 109 17.37 12.93 8.29
#